data_AF-A0A258YKD4-F1
#
_entry.id   AF-A0A258YKD4-F1
#
_cell.length_a   1.000
_cell.length_b   1.000
_cell.length_c   1.000
_cell.angle_alpha   90.00
_cell.angle_beta   90.00
_cell.angle_gamma   90.00
#
_symmetry.space_group_name_H-M   'P 1'
#
loop_
_entity.id
_entity.type
_entity.pdbx_description
1 polymer ?
#
loop_
_entity_poly.entity_id
_entity_poly.type
_entity_poly.pdbx_seq_one_letter_code
_entity_poly.pdbx_strand_id
1 'polypeptide(L)'
;MKSISIKKKFFVGAMVLVGLGMGISSCKKVLDKQPETFLTTGQVYRNIFDADAAIIGVYGKFMGLAKQYLVLNELRADLMQVTDNADAFMREINQHTVTANNPYADPTPFYAVINSCNDVLKNLKIMLADNKIKQAEYDQRYSDIGALRSWIYLQLGIHWGDQVRYVTSPLETLASAKDVANYPVVSFDQLLDSLVNFTSTLPHTRPYPMGATINTGLVTNVDGSNTRRFFIDKFALLGDLNLWKGNYNKAATYYRSIMEPVLNGYDVDNANGLYTIGGDQYYQQSRQAFASVADNRDLCVGYIRFKESDQGSLIDNNTQGWRSMFARGQDNLWMQQWLWVLPFNSNFAPENPFVNMFSNSGGSYLLKPSQEAMDKWNGQRQTNGFPFDARGNFTWRTLNGQPVIVKYLYNYLDASSFIPSNPLQKPGQWFLNRVSNVHLHFAEAANRDGQRKLAAALLNQGISTTFDPTPGVTGRDVTNIMNTLSEPYPYNFDARNGETPRYRGDWHRNAGIRGCARVIPAAIVGDSTLSIESNLLNEGALELAYEGHRWSDLVRISIRRNDPAILANAVFNKLSKDGNPGAAAARTKLLDRKNWYLPFK
;
A
#
# COMPACT_ATOMS: atom_id res chain seq x y z
N MET A 1 47.39 53.69 -40.16
CA MET A 1 47.50 52.28 -39.70
C MET A 1 47.01 51.38 -40.82
N LYS A 2 47.81 50.37 -41.16
CA LYS A 2 47.89 49.57 -42.41
C LYS A 2 46.50 49.03 -42.85
N SER A 3 45.95 49.26 -44.06
CA SER A 3 46.39 48.86 -45.43
C SER A 3 46.63 47.34 -45.52
N ILE A 4 46.18 46.53 -46.49
CA ILE A 4 45.69 46.68 -47.88
C ILE A 4 44.96 45.37 -48.28
N SER A 5 44.05 45.50 -49.26
CA SER A 5 43.36 44.50 -50.10
C SER A 5 44.25 43.36 -50.68
N ILE A 6 43.64 42.24 -51.11
CA ILE A 6 43.77 41.67 -52.49
C ILE A 6 42.79 40.49 -52.69
N LYS A 7 41.98 40.57 -53.75
CA LYS A 7 41.38 39.43 -54.47
C LYS A 7 42.24 39.11 -55.71
N LYS A 8 42.35 37.83 -56.08
CA LYS A 8 42.63 37.25 -57.44
C LYS A 8 42.91 35.73 -57.25
N LYS A 9 42.67 34.77 -58.16
CA LYS A 9 41.97 34.58 -59.44
C LYS A 9 42.22 33.10 -59.87
N PHE A 10 41.28 32.48 -60.60
CA PHE A 10 41.40 31.41 -61.64
C PHE A 10 42.05 30.04 -61.27
N PHE A 11 41.39 28.88 -61.45
CA PHE A 11 40.96 28.10 -62.65
C PHE A 11 42.08 27.28 -63.35
N VAL A 12 41.69 26.07 -63.81
CA VAL A 12 42.38 25.07 -64.66
C VAL A 12 43.27 24.09 -63.87
N GLY A 13 43.13 22.76 -63.89
CA GLY A 13 42.41 21.82 -64.76
C GLY A 13 43.42 20.83 -65.37
N ALA A 14 43.31 19.53 -65.08
CA ALA A 14 43.80 18.43 -65.94
C ALA A 14 43.45 17.03 -65.40
N MET A 15 42.70 16.27 -66.22
CA MET A 15 42.77 14.82 -66.53
C MET A 15 42.76 13.79 -65.37
N VAL A 16 41.74 12.93 -65.17
CA VAL A 16 41.00 11.95 -66.02
C VAL A 16 41.80 10.69 -66.40
N LEU A 17 41.20 9.52 -66.04
CA LEU A 17 41.48 8.10 -66.38
C LEU A 17 42.63 7.44 -65.60
N VAL A 18 42.61 6.20 -65.07
CA VAL A 18 41.81 4.96 -64.98
C VAL A 18 42.56 4.16 -63.88
N GLY A 19 42.05 3.31 -63.00
CA GLY A 19 40.79 2.63 -62.79
C GLY A 19 40.95 1.71 -61.56
N LEU A 20 39.85 1.04 -61.22
CA LEU A 20 39.65 -0.01 -60.23
C LEU A 20 40.91 -0.72 -59.66
N GLY A 21 40.98 -0.78 -58.33
CA GLY A 21 41.82 -1.77 -57.65
C GLY A 21 41.92 -1.61 -56.13
N MET A 22 40.96 -2.22 -55.41
CA MET A 22 41.10 -2.77 -54.05
C MET A 22 41.52 -1.85 -52.89
N GLY A 23 40.60 -1.63 -51.95
CA GLY A 23 40.91 -1.03 -50.65
C GLY A 23 39.68 -0.78 -49.78
N ILE A 24 38.86 -1.79 -49.52
CA ILE A 24 37.81 -1.71 -48.49
C ILE A 24 38.48 -1.90 -47.12
N SER A 25 39.22 -0.90 -46.64
CA SER A 25 39.63 -0.83 -45.24
C SER A 25 38.41 -0.41 -44.42
N SER A 26 37.68 -1.41 -43.97
CA SER A 26 36.60 -1.35 -43.00
C SER A 26 37.02 -0.54 -41.77
N CYS A 27 36.40 0.61 -41.55
CA CYS A 27 36.38 1.30 -40.27
C CYS A 27 35.57 0.48 -39.24
N LYS A 28 36.14 -0.63 -38.75
CA LYS A 28 35.53 -1.52 -37.74
C LYS A 28 35.33 -0.89 -36.35
N LYS A 29 35.74 0.37 -36.11
CA LYS A 29 35.74 0.98 -34.77
C LYS A 29 34.79 2.17 -34.58
N VAL A 30 34.05 2.58 -35.60
CA VAL A 30 33.15 3.75 -35.53
C VAL A 30 31.66 3.38 -35.61
N LEU A 31 31.35 2.11 -35.90
CA LEU A 31 29.98 1.57 -35.95
C LEU A 31 29.66 0.59 -34.83
N ASP A 32 30.56 0.42 -33.86
CA ASP A 32 30.37 -0.43 -32.67
C ASP A 32 30.32 0.41 -31.39
N LYS A 33 29.57 1.54 -31.44
CA LYS A 33 29.18 2.21 -30.20
C LYS A 33 27.98 1.45 -29.65
N GLN A 34 28.25 0.41 -28.86
CA GLN A 34 27.25 -0.21 -27.98
C GLN A 34 26.55 0.91 -27.20
N PRO A 35 25.20 0.93 -27.08
CA PRO A 35 24.52 1.90 -26.24
C PRO A 35 25.13 1.86 -24.84
N GLU A 36 25.59 3.00 -24.31
CA GLU A 36 26.33 3.12 -23.04
C GLU A 36 25.52 2.70 -21.78
N THR A 37 24.37 2.03 -21.92
CA THR A 37 23.51 1.60 -20.81
C THR A 37 22.82 0.23 -21.00
N PHE A 38 23.32 -0.64 -21.89
CA PHE A 38 22.94 -2.06 -21.84
C PHE A 38 24.13 -2.89 -21.32
N LEU A 39 24.19 -3.06 -20.00
CA LEU A 39 24.99 -4.14 -19.43
C LEU A 39 24.41 -5.46 -19.98
N THR A 40 25.23 -6.23 -20.68
CA THR A 40 24.82 -7.57 -21.14
C THR A 40 24.45 -8.43 -19.93
N THR A 41 23.50 -9.37 -20.06
CA THR A 41 22.98 -10.18 -18.93
C THR A 41 24.08 -10.88 -18.13
N GLY A 42 25.20 -11.25 -18.78
CA GLY A 42 26.38 -11.82 -18.12
C GLY A 42 27.17 -10.86 -17.20
N GLN A 43 26.96 -9.55 -17.31
CA GLN A 43 27.63 -8.51 -16.51
C GLN A 43 26.78 -8.01 -15.34
N VAL A 44 25.48 -8.34 -15.27
CA VAL A 44 24.52 -7.80 -14.28
C VAL A 44 24.30 -8.72 -13.08
N TYR A 45 24.65 -10.00 -13.13
CA TYR A 45 24.33 -10.96 -12.05
C TYR A 45 25.56 -11.78 -11.62
N ARG A 46 26.57 -11.11 -11.05
CA ARG A 46 27.85 -11.76 -10.70
C ARG A 46 27.95 -12.11 -9.23
N ASN A 47 27.30 -11.34 -8.36
CA ASN A 47 27.36 -11.50 -6.91
C ASN A 47 26.08 -10.96 -6.23
N ILE A 48 26.00 -11.13 -4.91
CA ILE A 48 24.86 -10.70 -4.08
C ILE A 48 24.53 -9.20 -4.21
N PHE A 49 25.53 -8.33 -4.34
CA PHE A 49 25.32 -6.89 -4.46
C PHE A 49 24.67 -6.52 -5.79
N ASP A 50 25.04 -7.20 -6.87
CA ASP A 50 24.37 -6.99 -8.15
C ASP A 50 22.90 -7.46 -8.08
N ALA A 51 22.62 -8.56 -7.37
CA ALA A 51 21.25 -9.02 -7.12
C ALA A 51 20.43 -8.01 -6.29
N ASP A 52 21.02 -7.41 -5.26
CA ASP A 52 20.38 -6.36 -4.46
C ASP A 52 20.09 -5.12 -5.29
N ALA A 53 21.04 -4.68 -6.11
CA ALA A 53 20.82 -3.57 -7.04
C ALA A 53 19.69 -3.87 -8.03
N ALA A 54 19.59 -5.10 -8.54
CA ALA A 54 18.50 -5.51 -9.42
C ALA A 54 17.13 -5.45 -8.72
N ILE A 55 17.04 -5.89 -7.46
CA ILE A 55 15.82 -5.79 -6.65
C ILE A 55 15.42 -4.33 -6.43
N ILE A 56 16.35 -3.48 -5.99
CA ILE A 56 16.10 -2.05 -5.81
C ILE A 56 15.66 -1.41 -7.13
N GLY A 57 16.25 -1.81 -8.25
CA GLY A 57 15.84 -1.39 -9.60
C GLY A 57 14.38 -1.77 -9.92
N VAL A 58 13.93 -2.97 -9.53
CA VAL A 58 12.52 -3.37 -9.67
C VAL A 58 11.61 -2.49 -8.81
N TYR A 59 11.98 -2.21 -7.55
CA TYR A 59 11.19 -1.30 -6.71
C TYR A 59 11.17 0.14 -7.24
N GLY A 60 12.26 0.62 -7.82
CA GLY A 60 12.29 1.93 -8.49
C GLY A 60 11.30 2.00 -9.66
N LYS A 61 11.19 0.94 -10.46
CA LYS A 61 10.15 0.83 -11.51
C LYS A 61 8.74 0.72 -10.91
N PHE A 62 8.59 -0.06 -9.84
CA PHE A 62 7.32 -0.22 -9.12
C PHE A 62 6.80 1.11 -8.56
N MET A 63 7.68 1.96 -8.02
CA MET A 63 7.31 3.32 -7.58
C MET A 63 6.74 4.18 -8.71
N GLY A 64 7.10 3.91 -9.97
CA GLY A 64 6.49 4.54 -11.14
C GLY A 64 4.98 4.28 -11.28
N LEU A 65 4.46 3.23 -10.63
CA LEU A 65 3.03 2.91 -10.61
C LEU A 65 2.24 3.73 -9.58
N ALA A 66 2.89 4.44 -8.65
CA ALA A 66 2.23 5.05 -7.50
C ALA A 66 1.02 5.94 -7.87
N LYS A 67 1.17 6.79 -8.90
CA LYS A 67 0.07 7.64 -9.41
C LYS A 67 -1.08 6.80 -9.97
N GLN A 68 -0.77 5.85 -10.85
CA GLN A 68 -1.78 5.01 -11.50
C GLN A 68 -2.50 4.14 -10.47
N TYR A 69 -1.76 3.50 -9.56
CA TYR A 69 -2.30 2.72 -8.46
C TYR A 69 -3.31 3.51 -7.63
N LEU A 70 -2.96 4.73 -7.22
CA LEU A 70 -3.84 5.51 -6.35
C LEU A 70 -5.09 6.01 -7.10
N VAL A 71 -4.94 6.43 -8.36
CA VAL A 71 -6.09 6.76 -9.22
C VAL A 71 -7.02 5.56 -9.38
N LEU A 72 -6.49 4.37 -9.64
CA LEU A 72 -7.32 3.19 -9.85
C LEU A 72 -7.96 2.65 -8.57
N ASN A 73 -7.30 2.80 -7.41
CA ASN A 73 -7.81 2.27 -6.15
C ASN A 73 -8.62 3.24 -5.30
N GLU A 74 -8.49 4.55 -5.51
CA GLU A 74 -9.21 5.56 -4.72
C GLU A 74 -10.16 6.42 -5.57
N LEU A 75 -9.71 6.94 -6.72
CA LEU A 75 -10.54 7.83 -7.55
C LEU A 75 -11.72 7.09 -8.19
N ARG A 76 -11.58 5.80 -8.50
CA ARG A 76 -12.68 4.96 -8.99
C ARG A 76 -13.77 4.74 -7.94
N ALA A 77 -13.39 4.80 -6.66
CA ALA A 77 -14.28 4.59 -5.53
C ALA A 77 -15.02 5.87 -5.12
N ASP A 78 -15.43 5.95 -3.85
CA ASP A 78 -16.33 6.97 -3.30
C ASP A 78 -15.64 8.10 -2.52
N LEU A 79 -14.37 7.95 -2.13
CA LEU A 79 -13.74 8.90 -1.19
C LEU A 79 -13.05 10.08 -1.87
N MET A 80 -12.59 9.94 -3.11
CA MET A 80 -11.77 10.95 -3.79
C MET A 80 -12.52 11.54 -4.98
N GLN A 81 -12.34 12.82 -5.25
CA GLN A 81 -12.98 13.55 -6.35
C GLN A 81 -11.97 14.36 -7.15
N VAL A 82 -12.25 14.57 -8.44
CA VAL A 82 -11.47 15.46 -9.31
C VAL A 82 -11.71 16.93 -9.00
N THR A 83 -10.68 17.76 -9.17
CA THR A 83 -10.81 19.23 -9.18
C THR A 83 -11.04 19.73 -10.62
N ASP A 84 -11.15 21.04 -10.79
CA ASP A 84 -11.20 21.66 -12.12
C ASP A 84 -9.87 21.55 -12.88
N ASN A 85 -8.76 21.28 -12.18
CA ASN A 85 -7.44 21.11 -12.78
C ASN A 85 -7.21 19.69 -13.33
N ALA A 86 -8.07 18.72 -12.99
CA ALA A 86 -7.91 17.34 -13.44
C ALA A 86 -8.05 17.21 -14.96
N ASP A 87 -7.20 16.36 -15.54
CA ASP A 87 -7.24 16.01 -16.96
C ASP A 87 -8.51 15.21 -17.33
N ALA A 88 -8.83 15.17 -18.63
CA ALA A 88 -10.01 14.47 -19.13
C ALA A 88 -10.01 12.97 -18.79
N PHE A 89 -8.84 12.34 -18.77
CA PHE A 89 -8.71 10.91 -18.49
C PHE A 89 -9.00 10.58 -17.02
N MET A 90 -8.57 11.41 -16.07
CA MET A 90 -8.96 11.28 -14.66
C MET A 90 -10.48 11.48 -14.48
N ARG A 91 -11.08 12.40 -15.24
CA ARG A 91 -12.54 12.61 -15.22
C ARG A 91 -13.28 11.37 -15.71
N GLU A 92 -12.80 10.72 -16.78
CA GLU A 92 -13.37 9.45 -17.26
C GLU A 92 -13.28 8.33 -16.21
N ILE A 93 -12.12 8.19 -15.55
CA ILE A 93 -11.95 7.23 -14.44
C ILE A 93 -12.96 7.51 -13.32
N ASN A 94 -13.07 8.78 -12.91
CA ASN A 94 -13.94 9.23 -11.84
C ASN A 94 -15.43 8.99 -12.14
N GLN A 95 -15.84 9.17 -13.40
CA GLN A 95 -17.23 9.10 -13.86
C GLN A 95 -17.61 7.72 -14.41
N HIS A 96 -16.69 6.75 -14.42
CA HIS A 96 -16.88 5.41 -14.98
C HIS A 96 -17.23 5.42 -16.49
N THR A 97 -16.72 6.40 -17.22
CA THR A 97 -16.86 6.58 -18.68
C THR A 97 -15.57 6.29 -19.45
N VAL A 98 -14.67 5.51 -18.83
CA VAL A 98 -13.33 5.15 -19.31
C VAL A 98 -13.32 4.68 -20.76
N THR A 99 -12.51 5.34 -21.57
CA THR A 99 -12.28 4.98 -22.97
C THR A 99 -11.07 4.04 -23.12
N ALA A 100 -10.98 3.32 -24.24
CA ALA A 100 -9.91 2.36 -24.50
C ALA A 100 -8.50 2.98 -24.67
N ASN A 101 -8.41 4.30 -24.86
CA ASN A 101 -7.14 5.02 -24.97
C ASN A 101 -6.78 5.80 -23.69
N ASN A 102 -7.52 5.57 -22.60
CA ASN A 102 -7.25 6.22 -21.33
C ASN A 102 -5.93 5.69 -20.73
N PRO A 103 -4.91 6.53 -20.51
CA PRO A 103 -3.60 6.08 -20.03
C PRO A 103 -3.63 5.50 -18.62
N TYR A 104 -4.61 5.85 -17.79
CA TYR A 104 -4.77 5.24 -16.47
C TYR A 104 -5.34 3.82 -16.55
N ALA A 105 -6.02 3.47 -17.65
CA ALA A 105 -6.55 2.13 -17.92
C ALA A 105 -5.59 1.22 -18.69
N ASP A 106 -4.42 1.73 -19.10
CA ASP A 106 -3.38 0.95 -19.76
C ASP A 106 -2.68 0.01 -18.75
N PRO A 107 -2.72 -1.32 -18.94
CA PRO A 107 -2.06 -2.27 -18.05
C PRO A 107 -0.54 -2.37 -18.31
N THR A 108 -0.03 -1.79 -19.40
CA THR A 108 1.38 -1.92 -19.83
C THR A 108 2.39 -1.56 -18.73
N PRO A 109 2.22 -0.47 -17.94
CA PRO A 109 3.14 -0.16 -16.84
C PRO A 109 3.25 -1.28 -15.81
N PHE A 110 2.13 -1.94 -15.46
CA PHE A 110 2.12 -3.09 -14.54
C PHE A 110 2.90 -4.27 -15.13
N TYR A 111 2.69 -4.58 -16.42
CA TYR A 111 3.43 -5.64 -17.11
C TYR A 111 4.92 -5.35 -17.25
N ALA A 112 5.32 -4.09 -17.39
CA ALA A 112 6.74 -3.71 -17.42
C ALA A 112 7.45 -4.04 -16.11
N VAL A 113 6.77 -3.85 -14.97
CA VAL A 113 7.30 -4.27 -13.65
C VAL A 113 7.30 -5.79 -13.54
N ILE A 114 6.22 -6.47 -13.94
CA ILE A 114 6.17 -7.95 -13.95
C ILE A 114 7.30 -8.56 -14.77
N ASN A 115 7.58 -8.03 -15.97
CA ASN A 115 8.66 -8.52 -16.80
C ASN A 115 10.03 -8.32 -16.12
N SER A 116 10.21 -7.20 -15.42
CA SER A 116 11.41 -6.96 -14.61
C SER A 116 11.50 -7.97 -13.44
N CYS A 117 10.38 -8.30 -12.80
CA CYS A 117 10.35 -9.37 -11.79
C CYS A 117 10.72 -10.72 -12.41
N ASN A 118 10.17 -11.07 -13.58
CA ASN A 118 10.45 -12.33 -14.25
C ASN A 118 11.93 -12.48 -14.61
N ASP A 119 12.57 -11.40 -15.08
CA ASP A 119 14.01 -11.36 -15.36
C ASP A 119 14.83 -11.62 -14.08
N VAL A 120 14.55 -10.88 -13.01
CA VAL A 120 15.27 -11.06 -11.73
C VAL A 120 15.07 -12.47 -11.18
N LEU A 121 13.85 -13.01 -11.20
CA LEU A 121 13.56 -14.37 -10.73
C LEU A 121 14.30 -15.45 -11.53
N LYS A 122 14.42 -15.28 -12.85
CA LYS A 122 15.22 -16.17 -13.71
C LYS A 122 16.69 -16.09 -13.33
N ASN A 123 17.25 -14.88 -13.27
CA ASN A 123 18.68 -14.70 -13.03
C ASN A 123 19.10 -15.10 -11.61
N LEU A 124 18.25 -14.92 -10.59
CA LEU A 124 18.51 -15.45 -9.25
C LEU A 124 18.67 -16.98 -9.26
N LYS A 125 17.87 -17.71 -10.05
CA LYS A 125 18.01 -19.17 -10.20
C LYS A 125 19.35 -19.55 -10.84
N ILE A 126 19.77 -18.79 -11.85
CA ILE A 126 21.07 -18.98 -12.51
C ILE A 126 22.21 -18.69 -11.53
N MET A 127 22.12 -17.60 -10.77
CA MET A 127 23.13 -17.25 -9.77
C MET A 127 23.28 -18.34 -8.70
N LEU A 128 22.18 -18.93 -8.24
CA LEU A 128 22.22 -20.05 -7.29
C LEU A 128 22.87 -21.28 -7.93
N ALA A 129 22.47 -21.66 -9.15
CA ALA A 129 23.03 -22.81 -9.86
C ALA A 129 24.54 -22.66 -10.15
N ASP A 130 24.99 -21.44 -10.43
CA ASP A 130 26.39 -21.09 -10.66
C ASP A 130 27.20 -20.89 -9.36
N ASN A 131 26.60 -21.11 -8.18
CA ASN A 131 27.21 -20.87 -6.87
C ASN A 131 27.69 -19.41 -6.63
N LYS A 132 27.04 -18.42 -7.27
CA LYS A 132 27.33 -16.99 -7.09
C LYS A 132 26.68 -16.39 -5.85
N ILE A 133 25.64 -17.04 -5.33
CA ILE A 133 24.94 -16.71 -4.09
C ILE A 133 24.59 -18.01 -3.35
N LYS A 134 24.39 -17.90 -2.04
CA LYS A 134 23.99 -19.03 -1.18
C LYS A 134 22.48 -19.24 -1.19
N GLN A 135 22.03 -20.43 -0.81
CA GLN A 135 20.60 -20.75 -0.71
C GLN A 135 19.82 -19.73 0.13
N ALA A 136 20.31 -19.39 1.33
CA ALA A 136 19.63 -18.42 2.19
C ALA A 136 19.56 -17.01 1.59
N GLU A 137 20.55 -16.61 0.79
CA GLU A 137 20.57 -15.31 0.08
C GLU A 137 19.57 -15.31 -1.09
N TYR A 138 19.52 -16.43 -1.82
CA TYR A 138 18.54 -16.68 -2.88
C TYR A 138 17.11 -16.67 -2.34
N ASP A 139 16.85 -17.38 -1.24
CA ASP A 139 15.50 -17.57 -0.70
C ASP A 139 14.83 -16.23 -0.35
N GLN A 140 15.58 -15.34 0.31
CA GLN A 140 15.10 -14.00 0.65
C GLN A 140 14.75 -13.19 -0.61
N ARG A 141 15.68 -13.12 -1.56
CA ARG A 141 15.59 -12.30 -2.78
C ARG A 141 14.53 -12.81 -3.74
N TYR A 142 14.48 -14.12 -3.94
CA TYR A 142 13.50 -14.78 -4.79
C TYR A 142 12.09 -14.61 -4.24
N SER A 143 11.93 -14.77 -2.92
CA SER A 143 10.63 -14.59 -2.27
C SER A 143 10.15 -13.16 -2.30
N ASP A 144 11.06 -12.18 -2.23
CA ASP A 144 10.69 -10.78 -2.35
C ASP A 144 10.05 -10.44 -3.69
N ILE A 145 10.79 -10.70 -4.77
CA ILE A 145 10.37 -10.39 -6.13
C ILE A 145 9.17 -11.27 -6.53
N GLY A 146 9.13 -12.52 -6.06
CA GLY A 146 7.99 -13.41 -6.24
C GLY A 146 6.72 -12.83 -5.62
N ALA A 147 6.79 -12.37 -4.36
CA ALA A 147 5.67 -11.76 -3.67
C ALA A 147 5.23 -10.45 -4.33
N LEU A 148 6.18 -9.57 -4.71
CA LEU A 148 5.87 -8.32 -5.41
C LEU A 148 5.15 -8.60 -6.74
N ARG A 149 5.63 -9.56 -7.53
CA ARG A 149 4.97 -9.98 -8.77
C ARG A 149 3.54 -10.47 -8.51
N SER A 150 3.33 -11.28 -7.49
CA SER A 150 1.99 -11.76 -7.12
C SER A 150 1.04 -10.62 -6.74
N TRP A 151 1.53 -9.65 -5.97
CA TRP A 151 0.72 -8.48 -5.60
C TRP A 151 0.34 -7.63 -6.83
N ILE A 152 1.28 -7.42 -7.76
CA ILE A 152 1.00 -6.68 -9.01
C ILE A 152 -0.04 -7.42 -9.85
N TYR A 153 0.01 -8.76 -9.91
CA TYR A 153 -1.03 -9.55 -10.55
C TYR A 153 -2.38 -9.47 -9.85
N LEU A 154 -2.42 -9.41 -8.51
CA LEU A 154 -3.66 -9.18 -7.78
C LEU A 154 -4.29 -7.83 -8.19
N GLN A 155 -3.49 -6.76 -8.30
CA GLN A 155 -3.98 -5.47 -8.80
C GLN A 155 -4.52 -5.57 -10.24
N LEU A 156 -3.83 -6.30 -11.12
CA LEU A 156 -4.32 -6.55 -12.48
C LEU A 156 -5.68 -7.27 -12.47
N GLY A 157 -5.85 -8.29 -11.63
CA GLY A 157 -7.12 -9.01 -11.48
C GLY A 157 -8.26 -8.13 -10.95
N ILE A 158 -7.98 -7.27 -9.98
CA ILE A 158 -8.95 -6.32 -9.41
C ILE A 158 -9.47 -5.32 -10.45
N HIS A 159 -8.61 -4.87 -11.36
CA HIS A 159 -8.93 -3.78 -12.29
C HIS A 159 -9.35 -4.25 -13.69
N TRP A 160 -8.83 -5.38 -14.19
CA TRP A 160 -9.12 -5.87 -15.55
C TRP A 160 -9.83 -7.24 -15.59
N GLY A 161 -9.97 -7.92 -14.44
CA GLY A 161 -10.79 -9.12 -14.32
C GLY A 161 -10.30 -10.28 -15.19
N ASP A 162 -11.21 -10.88 -15.95
CA ASP A 162 -10.95 -12.10 -16.74
C ASP A 162 -10.15 -11.86 -18.04
N GLN A 163 -9.53 -10.69 -18.17
CA GLN A 163 -8.70 -10.30 -19.33
C GLN A 163 -7.20 -10.36 -19.03
N VAL A 164 -6.79 -10.66 -17.80
CA VAL A 164 -5.38 -10.67 -17.39
C VAL A 164 -4.60 -11.75 -18.16
N ARG A 165 -3.39 -11.37 -18.62
CA ARG A 165 -2.41 -12.25 -19.23
C ARG A 165 -1.41 -12.72 -18.17
N TYR A 166 -1.40 -14.00 -17.84
CA TYR A 166 -0.54 -14.53 -16.78
C TYR A 166 0.81 -14.99 -17.32
N VAL A 167 1.79 -14.08 -17.29
CA VAL A 167 3.14 -14.22 -17.86
C VAL A 167 4.17 -14.37 -16.75
N THR A 168 4.70 -15.58 -16.55
CA THR A 168 5.65 -15.88 -15.47
C THR A 168 7.10 -16.04 -15.93
N SER A 169 7.34 -15.95 -17.24
CA SER A 169 8.66 -16.04 -17.88
C SER A 169 9.08 -14.68 -18.44
N PRO A 170 10.39 -14.36 -18.49
CA PRO A 170 10.85 -13.10 -19.03
C PRO A 170 10.69 -13.05 -20.55
N LEU A 171 10.30 -11.88 -21.06
CA LEU A 171 10.17 -11.59 -22.49
C LEU A 171 11.44 -10.90 -23.00
N GLU A 172 12.49 -11.70 -23.23
CA GLU A 172 13.86 -11.21 -23.47
C GLU A 172 14.11 -10.73 -24.90
N THR A 173 13.31 -11.18 -25.86
CA THR A 173 13.48 -10.87 -27.29
C THR A 173 12.21 -10.30 -27.90
N LEU A 174 12.34 -9.57 -29.01
CA LEU A 174 11.20 -9.12 -29.79
C LEU A 174 10.34 -10.30 -30.30
N ALA A 175 10.97 -11.46 -30.57
CA ALA A 175 10.26 -12.67 -30.96
C ALA A 175 9.40 -13.21 -29.81
N SER A 176 9.97 -13.40 -28.62
CA SER A 176 9.21 -13.85 -27.44
C SER A 176 8.11 -12.86 -27.03
N ALA A 177 8.36 -11.56 -27.21
CA ALA A 177 7.36 -10.52 -26.92
C ALA A 177 6.20 -10.51 -27.92
N LYS A 178 6.39 -10.98 -29.16
CA LYS A 178 5.35 -11.06 -30.20
C LYS A 178 4.56 -12.38 -30.19
N ASP A 179 5.08 -13.40 -29.52
CA ASP A 179 4.44 -14.71 -29.49
C ASP A 179 3.24 -14.73 -28.53
N VAL A 180 2.04 -14.84 -29.09
CA VAL A 180 0.76 -14.86 -28.38
C VAL A 180 0.68 -16.02 -27.38
N ALA A 181 1.37 -17.14 -27.63
CA ALA A 181 1.39 -18.29 -26.72
C ALA A 181 1.99 -17.96 -25.36
N ASN A 182 2.82 -16.92 -25.26
CA ASN A 182 3.42 -16.45 -24.00
C ASN A 182 2.45 -15.64 -23.12
N TYR A 183 1.23 -15.36 -23.60
CA TYR A 183 0.25 -14.52 -22.91
C TYR A 183 -1.06 -15.28 -22.64
N PRO A 184 -1.04 -16.34 -21.82
CA PRO A 184 -2.25 -17.08 -21.50
C PRO A 184 -3.24 -16.18 -20.75
N VAL A 185 -4.49 -16.15 -21.19
CA VAL A 185 -5.58 -15.44 -20.52
C VAL A 185 -6.11 -16.31 -19.40
N VAL A 186 -6.28 -15.74 -18.20
CA VAL A 186 -6.85 -16.44 -17.04
C VAL A 186 -8.03 -15.65 -16.49
N SER A 187 -9.05 -16.35 -15.99
CA SER A 187 -10.11 -15.70 -15.21
C SER A 187 -9.53 -15.14 -13.91
N PHE A 188 -10.20 -14.17 -13.28
CA PHE A 188 -9.73 -13.63 -12.02
C PHE A 188 -9.70 -14.70 -10.91
N ASP A 189 -10.65 -15.62 -10.92
CA ASP A 189 -10.67 -16.72 -9.96
C ASP A 189 -9.49 -17.69 -10.16
N GLN A 190 -9.19 -18.08 -11.40
CA GLN A 190 -8.02 -18.90 -11.74
C GLN A 190 -6.70 -18.19 -11.44
N LEU A 191 -6.66 -16.87 -11.65
CA LEU A 191 -5.51 -16.05 -11.28
C LEU A 191 -5.29 -16.14 -9.77
N LEU A 192 -6.33 -15.94 -8.96
CA LEU A 192 -6.22 -16.04 -7.50
C LEU A 192 -5.71 -17.42 -7.04
N ASP A 193 -6.16 -18.51 -7.65
CA ASP A 193 -5.61 -19.86 -7.37
C ASP A 193 -4.11 -19.93 -7.67
N SER A 194 -3.72 -19.42 -8.84
CA SER A 194 -2.32 -19.39 -9.26
C SER A 194 -1.46 -18.55 -8.31
N LEU A 195 -1.97 -17.41 -7.85
CA LEU A 195 -1.29 -16.53 -6.91
C LEU A 195 -1.16 -17.16 -5.52
N VAL A 196 -2.23 -17.75 -4.98
CA VAL A 196 -2.18 -18.46 -3.69
C VAL A 196 -1.18 -19.61 -3.75
N ASN A 197 -1.26 -20.44 -4.79
CA ASN A 197 -0.37 -21.58 -4.96
C ASN A 197 1.09 -21.13 -5.05
N PHE A 198 1.41 -20.19 -5.96
CA PHE A 198 2.78 -19.70 -6.11
C PHE A 198 3.30 -19.03 -4.83
N THR A 199 2.57 -18.09 -4.25
CA THR A 199 3.03 -17.33 -3.08
C THR A 199 3.20 -18.21 -1.84
N SER A 200 2.38 -19.27 -1.69
CA SER A 200 2.52 -20.23 -0.58
C SER A 200 3.78 -21.10 -0.65
N THR A 201 4.42 -21.19 -1.83
CA THR A 201 5.65 -21.97 -2.03
C THR A 201 6.93 -21.14 -1.95
N LEU A 202 6.83 -19.84 -1.67
CA LEU A 202 8.00 -18.98 -1.56
C LEU A 202 8.88 -19.44 -0.40
N PRO A 203 10.20 -19.62 -0.61
CA PRO A 203 11.09 -20.22 0.39
C PRO A 203 11.35 -19.33 1.61
N HIS A 204 11.01 -18.04 1.55
CA HIS A 204 11.18 -17.09 2.65
C HIS A 204 9.98 -16.15 2.79
N THR A 205 9.24 -16.27 3.89
CA THR A 205 8.02 -15.47 4.13
C THR A 205 8.10 -14.53 5.33
N ARG A 206 9.18 -14.61 6.12
CA ARG A 206 9.36 -13.83 7.35
C ARG A 206 10.00 -12.46 7.05
N PRO A 207 9.99 -11.52 8.02
CA PRO A 207 10.76 -10.30 7.92
C PRO A 207 12.26 -10.58 7.79
N TYR A 208 12.94 -9.77 7.01
CA TYR A 208 14.37 -9.95 6.77
C TYR A 208 15.23 -9.59 7.99
N PRO A 209 16.36 -10.31 8.17
CA PRO A 209 17.34 -9.97 9.19
C PRO A 209 18.01 -8.60 8.95
N MET A 210 18.42 -7.93 10.04
CA MET A 210 19.06 -6.61 10.06
C MET A 210 20.59 -6.73 10.11
N GLY A 211 21.27 -5.98 9.24
CA GLY A 211 22.70 -5.67 9.38
C GLY A 211 23.69 -6.77 8.95
N ALA A 212 24.90 -6.32 8.60
CA ALA A 212 26.01 -7.09 8.05
C ALA A 212 26.58 -8.21 8.94
N THR A 213 26.12 -8.33 10.21
CA THR A 213 26.52 -9.43 11.10
C THR A 213 25.99 -10.78 10.61
N ILE A 214 24.92 -10.76 9.81
CA ILE A 214 24.46 -11.89 9.02
C ILE A 214 24.65 -11.47 7.56
N ASN A 215 25.69 -11.98 6.90
CA ASN A 215 26.06 -11.71 5.50
C ASN A 215 24.99 -12.15 4.45
N THR A 216 23.70 -12.08 4.77
CA THR A 216 22.58 -12.58 3.95
C THR A 216 21.42 -11.59 3.78
N GLY A 217 21.34 -10.53 4.59
CA GLY A 217 20.14 -9.68 4.68
C GLY A 217 19.94 -8.70 3.53
N LEU A 218 18.69 -8.61 3.03
CA LEU A 218 18.26 -7.64 2.01
C LEU A 218 18.08 -6.20 2.57
N VAL A 219 18.01 -6.07 3.91
CA VAL A 219 17.76 -4.78 4.59
C VAL A 219 19.07 -4.02 4.79
N THR A 220 19.09 -2.82 4.23
CA THR A 220 20.18 -1.84 4.36
C THR A 220 19.64 -0.43 4.67
N ASN A 221 20.52 0.55 4.78
CA ASN A 221 20.17 1.97 4.80
C ASN A 221 20.49 2.58 3.42
N VAL A 222 19.54 3.29 2.83
CA VAL A 222 19.71 4.04 1.59
C VAL A 222 19.37 5.50 1.89
N ASP A 223 20.35 6.40 1.72
CA ASP A 223 20.20 7.85 1.94
C ASP A 223 19.54 8.22 3.29
N GLY A 224 19.98 7.57 4.35
CA GLY A 224 19.49 7.80 5.72
C GLY A 224 18.14 7.14 6.03
N SER A 225 17.51 6.46 5.07
CA SER A 225 16.28 5.67 5.28
C SER A 225 16.59 4.19 5.43
N ASN A 226 16.02 3.57 6.46
CA ASN A 226 16.06 2.13 6.62
C ASN A 226 15.07 1.46 5.65
N THR A 227 15.57 0.47 4.89
CA THR A 227 14.81 -0.22 3.84
C THR A 227 13.89 -1.33 4.35
N ARG A 228 13.83 -1.59 5.66
CA ARG A 228 13.06 -2.70 6.24
C ARG A 228 11.62 -2.78 5.76
N ARG A 229 10.94 -1.63 5.64
CA ARG A 229 9.54 -1.55 5.20
C ARG A 229 9.39 -1.21 3.71
N PHE A 230 10.47 -1.20 2.92
CA PHE A 230 10.37 -1.01 1.47
C PHE A 230 9.83 -2.25 0.79
N PHE A 231 10.15 -3.41 1.36
CA PHE A 231 9.84 -4.70 0.79
C PHE A 231 8.45 -5.16 1.20
N ILE A 232 7.76 -5.83 0.27
CA ILE A 232 6.41 -6.36 0.50
C ILE A 232 6.42 -7.40 1.64
N ASP A 233 5.40 -7.32 2.50
CA ASP A 233 5.18 -8.31 3.56
C ASP A 233 4.42 -9.55 3.02
N LYS A 234 5.01 -10.73 3.18
CA LYS A 234 4.50 -11.96 2.55
C LYS A 234 3.29 -12.51 3.31
N PHE A 235 3.24 -12.35 4.63
CA PHE A 235 2.08 -12.76 5.41
C PHE A 235 0.89 -11.85 5.13
N ALA A 236 1.10 -10.54 4.97
CA ALA A 236 0.03 -9.62 4.60
C ALA A 236 -0.53 -10.00 3.21
N LEU A 237 0.34 -10.25 2.23
CA LEU A 237 -0.06 -10.71 0.90
C LEU A 237 -0.78 -12.07 0.93
N LEU A 238 -0.25 -13.06 1.66
CA LEU A 238 -0.89 -14.37 1.79
C LEU A 238 -2.25 -14.28 2.49
N GLY A 239 -2.37 -13.41 3.50
CA GLY A 239 -3.63 -13.07 4.13
C GLY A 239 -4.63 -12.51 3.11
N ASP A 240 -4.21 -11.50 2.34
CA ASP A 240 -5.06 -10.83 1.35
C ASP A 240 -5.51 -11.78 0.24
N LEU A 241 -4.60 -12.59 -0.32
CA LEU A 241 -4.91 -13.58 -1.36
C LEU A 241 -5.92 -14.63 -0.85
N ASN A 242 -5.74 -15.12 0.38
CA ASN A 242 -6.68 -16.07 0.98
C ASN A 242 -8.03 -15.41 1.31
N LEU A 243 -8.05 -14.14 1.74
CA LEU A 243 -9.28 -13.40 2.00
C LEU A 243 -10.07 -13.14 0.72
N TRP A 244 -9.39 -12.83 -0.40
CA TRP A 244 -10.01 -12.74 -1.72
C TRP A 244 -10.61 -14.06 -2.17
N LYS A 245 -9.94 -15.19 -1.90
CA LYS A 245 -10.47 -16.53 -2.22
C LYS A 245 -11.55 -17.04 -1.28
N GLY A 246 -11.80 -16.38 -0.15
CA GLY A 246 -12.73 -16.85 0.87
C GLY A 246 -12.16 -17.95 1.78
N ASN A 247 -10.84 -18.14 1.78
CA ASN A 247 -10.13 -19.03 2.70
C ASN A 247 -9.92 -18.32 4.05
N TYR A 248 -11.00 -17.99 4.75
CA TYR A 248 -10.98 -17.07 5.89
C TYR A 248 -10.08 -17.54 7.04
N ASN A 249 -10.09 -18.83 7.40
CA ASN A 249 -9.26 -19.34 8.49
C ASN A 249 -7.75 -19.20 8.19
N LYS A 250 -7.38 -19.49 6.94
CA LYS A 250 -6.00 -19.30 6.46
C LYS A 250 -5.62 -17.83 6.42
N ALA A 251 -6.52 -16.96 5.96
CA ALA A 251 -6.30 -15.52 5.96
C ALA A 251 -6.07 -15.00 7.38
N ALA A 252 -6.97 -15.35 8.31
CA ALA A 252 -6.87 -15.01 9.72
C ALA A 252 -5.58 -15.53 10.36
N THR A 253 -5.10 -16.72 9.97
CA THR A 253 -3.82 -17.27 10.43
C THR A 253 -2.64 -16.36 10.07
N TYR A 254 -2.53 -15.94 8.81
CA TYR A 254 -1.44 -15.06 8.39
C TYR A 254 -1.50 -13.68 9.06
N TYR A 255 -2.70 -13.10 9.15
CA TYR A 255 -2.88 -11.82 9.84
C TYR A 255 -2.57 -11.93 11.35
N ARG A 256 -2.98 -13.04 12.00
CA ARG A 256 -2.68 -13.32 13.42
C ARG A 256 -1.19 -13.36 13.68
N SER A 257 -0.39 -13.90 12.76
CA SER A 257 1.07 -13.91 12.87
C SER A 257 1.68 -12.50 12.83
N ILE A 258 1.10 -11.58 12.06
CA ILE A 258 1.53 -10.16 12.05
C ILE A 258 1.09 -9.43 13.32
N MET A 259 -0.13 -9.71 13.80
CA MET A 259 -0.70 -9.09 15.00
C MET A 259 0.00 -9.53 16.30
N GLU A 260 0.71 -10.66 16.28
CA GLU A 260 1.54 -11.17 17.39
C GLU A 260 2.94 -11.57 16.89
N PRO A 261 3.77 -10.59 16.52
CA PRO A 261 4.98 -10.83 15.73
C PRO A 261 6.01 -11.73 16.43
N VAL A 262 6.02 -11.74 17.76
CA VAL A 262 6.96 -12.52 18.57
C VAL A 262 6.48 -13.96 18.84
N LEU A 263 5.20 -14.12 19.18
CA LEU A 263 4.67 -15.40 19.67
C LEU A 263 4.31 -16.38 18.55
N ASN A 264 3.97 -15.87 17.36
CA ASN A 264 3.38 -16.67 16.29
C ASN A 264 4.29 -16.84 15.08
N GLY A 265 5.60 -17.00 15.30
CA GLY A 265 6.44 -17.48 14.21
C GLY A 265 6.85 -16.43 13.18
N TYR A 266 6.46 -15.16 13.35
CA TYR A 266 6.72 -14.10 12.37
C TYR A 266 8.13 -13.53 12.49
N ASP A 267 8.59 -13.13 13.68
CA ASP A 267 9.97 -12.71 13.96
C ASP A 267 10.57 -13.54 15.12
N VAL A 268 10.76 -14.85 14.87
CA VAL A 268 11.11 -15.85 15.89
C VAL A 268 12.51 -15.74 16.48
N ASP A 269 13.45 -15.16 15.74
CA ASP A 269 14.85 -15.20 16.15
C ASP A 269 15.21 -14.00 17.04
N ASN A 270 14.33 -12.99 17.12
CA ASN A 270 14.63 -11.66 17.61
C ASN A 270 16.02 -11.16 17.15
N ALA A 271 16.53 -11.69 16.03
CA ALA A 271 17.86 -11.40 15.49
C ALA A 271 17.99 -9.91 15.15
N ASN A 272 16.85 -9.23 15.13
CA ASN A 272 16.64 -7.88 14.73
C ASN A 272 16.35 -6.91 15.88
N GLY A 273 16.09 -7.41 17.10
CA GLY A 273 15.77 -6.57 18.26
C GLY A 273 14.57 -5.63 18.11
N LEU A 274 13.67 -5.82 17.12
CA LEU A 274 12.52 -4.91 16.93
C LEU A 274 11.47 -5.07 18.00
N TYR A 275 11.27 -6.30 18.44
CA TYR A 275 10.14 -6.68 19.24
C TYR A 275 10.67 -7.25 20.55
N THR A 276 10.88 -6.35 21.51
CA THR A 276 11.26 -6.73 22.87
C THR A 276 10.13 -7.49 23.52
N ILE A 277 10.43 -8.58 24.23
CA ILE A 277 9.46 -9.26 25.09
C ILE A 277 9.36 -8.51 26.41
N GLY A 278 8.15 -8.13 26.80
CA GLY A 278 7.89 -7.38 28.02
C GLY A 278 7.99 -5.85 27.86
N GLY A 279 7.45 -5.14 28.84
CA GLY A 279 7.28 -3.68 28.79
C GLY A 279 6.13 -3.24 27.89
N ASP A 280 5.84 -1.93 27.90
CA ASP A 280 4.66 -1.37 27.24
C ASP A 280 4.67 -1.54 25.72
N GLN A 281 5.85 -1.45 25.10
CA GLN A 281 6.02 -1.60 23.65
C GLN A 281 5.61 -2.99 23.16
N TYR A 282 5.94 -4.03 23.94
CA TYR A 282 5.54 -5.41 23.62
C TYR A 282 4.03 -5.57 23.50
N TYR A 283 3.26 -4.95 24.41
CA TYR A 283 1.80 -5.08 24.43
C TYR A 283 1.09 -4.20 23.39
N GLN A 284 1.80 -3.24 22.79
CA GLN A 284 1.27 -2.29 21.82
C GLN A 284 1.61 -2.67 20.38
N GLN A 285 2.76 -3.31 20.15
CA GLN A 285 3.26 -3.65 18.83
C GLN A 285 2.22 -4.45 18.03
N SER A 286 1.81 -3.90 16.89
CA SER A 286 0.85 -4.53 15.96
C SER A 286 -0.54 -4.88 16.53
N ARG A 287 -0.97 -4.29 17.67
CA ARG A 287 -2.22 -4.65 18.38
C ARG A 287 -3.28 -3.55 18.53
N GLN A 288 -3.15 -2.42 17.84
CA GLN A 288 -4.05 -1.26 17.94
C GLN A 288 -4.45 -0.95 19.41
N ALA A 289 -3.48 -0.48 20.18
CA ALA A 289 -3.62 -0.27 21.61
C ALA A 289 -4.48 0.97 21.96
N PHE A 290 -4.89 1.09 23.22
CA PHE A 290 -5.55 2.29 23.74
C PHE A 290 -4.64 3.53 23.70
N ALA A 291 -5.26 4.71 23.66
CA ALA A 291 -4.57 5.99 23.70
C ALA A 291 -3.86 6.23 25.04
N SER A 292 -2.61 6.70 25.00
CA SER A 292 -1.87 7.22 26.14
C SER A 292 -2.37 8.62 26.49
N VAL A 293 -3.22 8.70 27.51
CA VAL A 293 -3.81 9.99 27.92
C VAL A 293 -2.78 10.92 28.57
N ALA A 294 -1.68 10.38 29.11
CA ALA A 294 -0.71 11.18 29.85
C ALA A 294 0.20 12.03 28.94
N ASP A 295 0.66 11.46 27.83
CA ASP A 295 1.67 12.07 26.95
C ASP A 295 1.35 11.97 25.46
N ASN A 296 0.27 11.28 25.08
CA ASN A 296 -0.11 11.01 23.68
C ASN A 296 1.04 10.46 22.82
N ARG A 297 2.01 9.75 23.43
CA ARG A 297 3.08 9.02 22.73
C ARG A 297 2.57 7.67 22.22
N ASP A 298 1.51 7.76 21.43
CA ASP A 298 0.82 6.66 20.78
C ASP A 298 0.39 7.11 19.37
N LEU A 299 -0.42 6.29 18.71
CA LEU A 299 -0.90 6.51 17.36
C LEU A 299 -2.44 6.60 17.30
N CYS A 300 -3.06 6.99 18.40
CA CYS A 300 -4.49 7.14 18.54
C CYS A 300 -4.93 8.60 18.51
N VAL A 301 -6.23 8.81 18.31
CA VAL A 301 -6.82 10.14 18.47
C VAL A 301 -6.75 10.52 19.93
N GLY A 302 -6.20 11.70 20.23
CA GLY A 302 -5.91 12.16 21.57
C GLY A 302 -6.17 13.64 21.76
N TYR A 303 -6.32 14.03 23.01
CA TYR A 303 -6.50 15.42 23.45
C TYR A 303 -5.54 15.69 24.60
N ILE A 304 -5.27 16.97 24.90
CA ILE A 304 -4.50 17.32 26.09
C ILE A 304 -5.24 16.80 27.32
N ARG A 305 -4.51 16.12 28.22
CA ARG A 305 -5.05 15.56 29.46
C ARG A 305 -5.82 16.61 30.26
N PHE A 306 -7.01 16.24 30.75
CA PHE A 306 -7.95 17.10 31.48
C PHE A 306 -8.58 18.23 30.64
N LYS A 307 -8.39 18.22 29.32
CA LYS A 307 -9.02 19.13 28.36
C LYS A 307 -9.77 18.37 27.27
N GLU A 308 -10.15 17.12 27.51
CA GLU A 308 -10.79 16.25 26.52
C GLU A 308 -12.17 16.77 26.06
N SER A 309 -12.76 17.74 26.76
CA SER A 309 -13.99 18.46 26.36
C SER A 309 -13.72 19.75 25.56
N ASP A 310 -12.46 20.16 25.39
CA ASP A 310 -12.04 21.29 24.58
C ASP A 310 -11.53 20.80 23.22
N GLN A 311 -12.27 21.11 22.16
CA GLN A 311 -11.91 20.72 20.80
C GLN A 311 -10.55 21.31 20.35
N GLY A 312 -10.16 22.48 20.88
CA GLY A 312 -8.88 23.13 20.60
C GLY A 312 -7.68 22.39 21.19
N SER A 313 -7.92 21.39 22.04
CA SER A 313 -6.87 20.58 22.67
C SER A 313 -6.53 19.29 21.89
N LEU A 314 -7.10 19.10 20.70
CA LEU A 314 -6.82 17.95 19.83
C LEU A 314 -5.31 17.86 19.54
N ILE A 315 -4.74 16.67 19.71
CA ILE A 315 -3.32 16.43 19.41
C ILE A 315 -3.13 16.34 17.90
N ASP A 316 -2.56 17.40 17.34
CA ASP A 316 -2.38 17.59 15.90
C ASP A 316 -0.95 18.03 15.59
N ASN A 317 0.00 17.10 15.63
CA ASN A 317 1.40 17.38 15.31
C ASN A 317 2.10 16.15 14.69
N ASN A 318 3.37 16.32 14.30
CA ASN A 318 4.13 15.29 13.59
C ASN A 318 4.77 14.22 14.50
N THR A 319 4.65 14.32 15.83
CA THR A 319 5.37 13.43 16.77
C THR A 319 4.46 12.66 17.73
N GLN A 320 3.21 13.11 17.92
CA GLN A 320 2.23 12.54 18.84
C GLN A 320 0.90 12.26 18.16
N GLY A 321 0.18 11.26 18.68
CA GLY A 321 -1.16 10.89 18.24
C GLY A 321 -1.25 10.40 16.79
N TRP A 322 -2.49 10.19 16.33
CA TRP A 322 -2.82 9.54 15.06
C TRP A 322 -2.17 10.20 13.83
N ARG A 323 -2.18 11.55 13.74
CA ARG A 323 -1.55 12.27 12.62
C ARG A 323 -0.08 11.90 12.44
N SER A 324 0.65 11.73 13.55
CA SER A 324 2.11 11.54 13.51
C SER A 324 2.53 10.37 12.62
N MET A 325 1.68 9.35 12.45
CA MET A 325 1.94 8.18 11.59
C MET A 325 2.36 8.54 10.17
N PHE A 326 1.85 9.65 9.63
CA PHE A 326 2.03 10.07 8.24
C PHE A 326 3.14 11.11 8.04
N ALA A 327 3.82 11.50 9.12
CA ALA A 327 4.82 12.57 9.11
C ALA A 327 6.13 12.21 9.82
N ARG A 328 6.06 11.30 10.80
CA ARG A 328 7.18 10.94 11.66
C ARG A 328 8.27 10.17 10.92
N GLY A 329 9.49 10.25 11.45
CA GLY A 329 10.59 9.39 11.02
C GLY A 329 10.39 7.93 11.41
N GLN A 330 11.29 7.06 10.97
CA GLN A 330 11.25 5.60 11.17
C GLN A 330 11.62 5.17 12.60
N ASP A 331 10.92 5.71 13.60
CA ASP A 331 11.05 5.34 15.02
C ASP A 331 10.24 4.09 15.39
N ASN A 332 10.25 3.72 16.67
CA ASN A 332 9.55 2.51 17.14
C ASN A 332 8.05 2.54 16.88
N LEU A 333 7.38 3.69 17.06
CA LEU A 333 5.94 3.80 16.80
C LEU A 333 5.66 3.65 15.30
N TRP A 334 6.49 4.26 14.45
CA TRP A 334 6.40 4.06 13.00
C TRP A 334 6.55 2.59 12.61
N MET A 335 7.55 1.89 13.18
CA MET A 335 7.81 0.47 12.92
C MET A 335 6.71 -0.46 13.42
N GLN A 336 6.00 -0.10 14.49
CA GLN A 336 4.87 -0.87 15.02
C GLN A 336 3.64 -0.83 14.09
N GLN A 337 3.52 0.22 13.29
CA GLN A 337 2.32 0.49 12.51
C GLN A 337 2.49 0.13 11.03
N TRP A 338 3.59 0.54 10.42
CA TRP A 338 3.81 0.38 8.99
C TRP A 338 4.36 -0.99 8.65
N LEU A 339 3.81 -1.61 7.60
CA LEU A 339 4.27 -2.89 7.06
C LEU A 339 4.97 -2.70 5.71
N TRP A 340 4.44 -1.80 4.88
CA TRP A 340 4.98 -1.52 3.55
C TRP A 340 4.83 -0.04 3.20
N VAL A 341 5.96 0.64 3.03
CA VAL A 341 6.06 2.08 2.71
C VAL A 341 7.28 2.32 1.82
N LEU A 342 7.09 3.07 0.73
CA LEU A 342 8.19 3.47 -0.17
C LEU A 342 8.39 4.98 -0.11
N PRO A 343 9.59 5.49 0.22
CA PRO A 343 9.83 6.92 0.31
C PRO A 343 10.06 7.53 -1.07
N PHE A 344 9.62 8.77 -1.24
CA PHE A 344 10.06 9.65 -2.31
C PHE A 344 11.04 10.68 -1.76
N ASN A 345 12.18 10.82 -2.43
CA ASN A 345 13.21 11.77 -2.10
C ASN A 345 13.47 12.66 -3.31
N SER A 346 13.52 13.97 -3.11
CA SER A 346 13.71 14.98 -4.17
C SER A 346 14.99 14.80 -4.99
N ASN A 347 15.97 14.04 -4.48
CA ASN A 347 17.23 13.77 -5.16
C ASN A 347 17.18 12.60 -6.15
N PHE A 348 16.10 11.81 -6.14
CA PHE A 348 16.00 10.56 -6.91
C PHE A 348 14.69 10.48 -7.69
N ALA A 349 14.74 9.86 -8.86
CA ALA A 349 13.56 9.49 -9.62
C ALA A 349 12.96 8.17 -9.07
N PRO A 350 11.64 7.95 -9.20
CA PRO A 350 10.65 8.90 -9.72
C PRO A 350 10.30 10.02 -8.72
N GLU A 351 9.89 11.19 -9.23
CA GLU A 351 9.38 12.30 -8.40
C GLU A 351 8.09 11.88 -7.68
N ASN A 352 7.87 12.39 -6.46
CA ASN A 352 6.64 12.16 -5.70
C ASN A 352 5.40 12.66 -6.47
N PRO A 353 4.52 11.76 -6.96
CA PRO A 353 3.35 12.19 -7.71
C PRO A 353 2.28 12.83 -6.82
N PHE A 354 2.28 12.54 -5.51
CA PHE A 354 1.20 12.93 -4.61
C PHE A 354 1.16 14.43 -4.32
N VAL A 355 2.31 15.12 -4.38
CA VAL A 355 2.32 16.60 -4.29
C VAL A 355 1.54 17.21 -5.45
N ASN A 356 1.78 16.74 -6.68
CA ASN A 356 1.04 17.24 -7.85
C ASN A 356 -0.44 16.83 -7.79
N MET A 357 -0.76 15.65 -7.26
CA MET A 357 -2.14 15.19 -7.13
C MET A 357 -2.94 16.00 -6.11
N PHE A 358 -2.38 16.31 -4.94
CA PHE A 358 -3.16 16.79 -3.80
C PHE A 358 -2.83 18.22 -3.34
N SER A 359 -1.61 18.72 -3.53
CA SER A 359 -1.27 20.04 -3.02
C SER A 359 -1.81 21.16 -3.90
N ASN A 360 -2.46 22.14 -3.28
CA ASN A 360 -2.84 23.41 -3.92
C ASN A 360 -1.80 24.52 -3.79
N SER A 361 -0.63 24.21 -3.21
CA SER A 361 0.54 25.07 -3.17
C SER A 361 1.78 24.29 -3.62
N GLY A 362 2.37 24.70 -4.74
CA GLY A 362 3.49 24.00 -5.39
C GLY A 362 3.15 22.63 -6.01
N GLY A 363 1.88 22.24 -5.99
CA GLY A 363 1.33 21.11 -6.75
C GLY A 363 0.28 21.55 -7.76
N SER A 364 -0.25 20.60 -8.54
CA SER A 364 -1.28 20.87 -9.56
C SER A 364 -2.71 20.75 -9.03
N TYR A 365 -2.88 20.27 -7.79
CA TYR A 365 -4.18 20.10 -7.13
C TYR A 365 -5.21 19.42 -8.02
N LEU A 366 -4.93 18.19 -8.45
CA LEU A 366 -5.77 17.44 -9.38
C LEU A 366 -6.94 16.74 -8.67
N LEU A 367 -6.75 16.36 -7.42
CA LEU A 367 -7.66 15.51 -6.65
C LEU A 367 -7.89 16.09 -5.25
N LYS A 368 -9.12 15.95 -4.77
CA LYS A 368 -9.62 16.46 -3.47
C LYS A 368 -10.47 15.39 -2.77
N PRO A 369 -10.76 15.49 -1.46
CA PRO A 369 -11.78 14.63 -0.87
C PRO A 369 -13.13 14.85 -1.57
N SER A 370 -13.92 13.79 -1.74
CA SER A 370 -15.32 13.92 -2.17
C SER A 370 -16.17 14.48 -1.02
N GLN A 371 -17.33 15.05 -1.35
CA GLN A 371 -18.30 15.43 -0.33
C GLN A 371 -18.76 14.22 0.49
N GLU A 372 -18.93 13.05 -0.15
CA GLU A 372 -19.24 11.80 0.53
C GLU A 372 -18.19 11.43 1.59
N ALA A 373 -16.88 11.58 1.30
CA ALA A 373 -15.84 11.32 2.29
C ALA A 373 -15.93 12.26 3.49
N MET A 374 -16.07 13.57 3.24
CA MET A 374 -16.20 14.58 4.30
C MET A 374 -17.43 14.29 5.18
N ASP A 375 -18.55 13.94 4.57
CA ASP A 375 -19.78 13.57 5.30
C ASP A 375 -19.59 12.31 6.16
N LYS A 376 -18.80 11.32 5.70
CA LYS A 376 -18.56 10.10 6.49
C LYS A 376 -17.89 10.42 7.83
N TRP A 377 -16.88 11.28 7.86
CA TRP A 377 -16.24 11.72 9.11
C TRP A 377 -17.12 12.67 9.92
N ASN A 378 -17.77 13.64 9.27
CA ASN A 378 -18.66 14.60 9.95
C ASN A 378 -19.93 13.95 10.51
N GLY A 379 -20.33 12.79 9.98
CA GLY A 379 -21.46 12.00 10.47
C GLY A 379 -21.13 11.11 11.68
N GLN A 380 -19.87 11.05 12.11
CA GLN A 380 -19.49 10.29 13.31
C GLN A 380 -19.68 11.11 14.59
N ARG A 381 -19.63 10.42 15.72
CA ARG A 381 -19.61 11.05 17.05
C ARG A 381 -18.53 10.40 17.90
N GLN A 382 -17.74 11.23 18.57
CA GLN A 382 -16.72 10.78 19.51
C GLN A 382 -17.32 10.42 20.88
N THR A 383 -16.58 9.63 21.65
CA THR A 383 -16.95 9.21 23.01
C THR A 383 -17.02 10.37 24.01
N ASN A 384 -16.35 11.50 23.74
CA ASN A 384 -16.47 12.76 24.49
C ASN A 384 -17.59 13.68 23.99
N GLY A 385 -18.40 13.23 23.02
CA GLY A 385 -19.58 13.94 22.55
C GLY A 385 -19.38 14.85 21.34
N PHE A 386 -18.15 15.04 20.84
CA PHE A 386 -17.92 15.83 19.64
C PHE A 386 -18.57 15.20 18.40
N PRO A 387 -19.26 15.99 17.55
CA PRO A 387 -20.07 15.48 16.44
C PRO A 387 -19.24 15.32 15.15
N PHE A 388 -18.05 14.72 15.24
CA PHE A 388 -17.21 14.40 14.08
C PHE A 388 -16.16 13.36 14.45
N ASP A 389 -15.58 12.68 13.47
CA ASP A 389 -14.37 11.85 13.63
C ASP A 389 -13.11 12.68 13.36
N ALA A 390 -12.21 12.78 14.34
CA ALA A 390 -11.00 13.58 14.25
C ALA A 390 -10.02 13.11 13.18
N ARG A 391 -10.09 11.84 12.73
CA ARG A 391 -9.28 11.35 11.61
C ARG A 391 -9.52 12.13 10.33
N GLY A 392 -10.73 12.67 10.15
CA GLY A 392 -11.04 13.60 9.05
C GLY A 392 -10.09 14.80 9.04
N ASN A 393 -9.87 15.44 10.19
CA ASN A 393 -9.01 16.62 10.35
C ASN A 393 -7.52 16.31 10.08
N PHE A 394 -7.11 15.06 10.22
CA PHE A 394 -5.74 14.59 9.92
C PHE A 394 -5.60 14.07 8.48
N THR A 395 -6.72 13.86 7.79
CA THR A 395 -6.72 13.26 6.46
C THR A 395 -6.89 14.34 5.38
N TRP A 396 -7.75 15.32 5.64
CA TRP A 396 -7.98 16.46 4.74
C TRP A 396 -8.11 17.77 5.54
N ARG A 397 -7.87 18.90 4.88
CA ARG A 397 -7.99 20.25 5.46
C ARG A 397 -8.46 21.26 4.43
N THR A 398 -9.10 22.33 4.88
CA THR A 398 -9.31 23.51 4.04
C THR A 398 -8.06 24.37 4.05
N LEU A 399 -7.35 24.44 2.93
CA LEU A 399 -6.19 25.30 2.72
C LEU A 399 -6.51 26.28 1.60
N ASN A 400 -6.35 27.59 1.83
CA ASN A 400 -6.69 28.64 0.86
C ASN A 400 -8.12 28.52 0.28
N GLY A 401 -9.08 28.17 1.14
CA GLY A 401 -10.49 28.00 0.75
C GLY A 401 -10.82 26.71 -0.01
N GLN A 402 -9.85 25.80 -0.19
CA GLN A 402 -10.02 24.55 -0.94
C GLN A 402 -9.79 23.32 -0.06
N PRO A 403 -10.60 22.25 -0.20
CA PRO A 403 -10.40 21.01 0.55
C PRO A 403 -9.24 20.18 -0.03
N VAL A 404 -8.17 20.04 0.73
CA VAL A 404 -6.92 19.38 0.34
C VAL A 404 -6.75 18.06 1.09
N ILE A 405 -6.40 16.97 0.39
CA ILE A 405 -5.96 15.72 1.03
C ILE A 405 -4.53 15.94 1.54
N VAL A 406 -4.35 16.03 2.87
CA VAL A 406 -3.06 16.38 3.49
C VAL A 406 -2.22 15.18 3.91
N LYS A 407 -2.80 13.98 3.94
CA LYS A 407 -2.15 12.75 4.42
C LYS A 407 -0.82 12.44 3.75
N TYR A 408 -0.72 12.69 2.43
CA TYR A 408 0.52 12.53 1.64
C TYR A 408 1.41 13.77 1.62
N LEU A 409 0.99 14.87 2.24
CA LEU A 409 1.65 16.17 2.17
C LEU A 409 2.39 16.53 3.45
N TYR A 410 2.27 15.75 4.53
CA TYR A 410 2.88 16.09 5.82
C TYR A 410 4.41 16.11 5.84
N ASN A 411 5.08 15.43 4.91
CA ASN A 411 6.54 15.57 4.73
C ASN A 411 6.92 16.74 3.82
N TYR A 412 5.97 17.30 3.08
CA TYR A 412 6.17 18.39 2.12
C TYR A 412 5.79 19.76 2.70
N LEU A 413 4.74 19.81 3.52
CA LEU A 413 4.24 21.02 4.17
C LEU A 413 4.86 21.22 5.54
N ASP A 414 5.10 22.47 5.91
CA ASP A 414 5.47 22.83 7.29
C ASP A 414 4.38 22.38 8.27
N ALA A 415 4.80 21.85 9.42
CA ALA A 415 3.93 21.14 10.35
C ALA A 415 2.84 22.02 10.99
N SER A 416 3.07 23.34 11.04
CA SER A 416 2.22 24.32 11.70
C SER A 416 1.50 25.21 10.68
N SER A 417 2.24 25.77 9.73
CA SER A 417 1.69 26.72 8.75
C SER A 417 1.02 26.03 7.56
N PHE A 418 1.29 24.75 7.30
CA PHE A 418 0.82 24.01 6.13
C PHE A 418 1.25 24.64 4.79
N ILE A 419 2.36 25.36 4.79
CA ILE A 419 2.98 25.96 3.60
C ILE A 419 4.25 25.16 3.27
N PRO A 420 4.52 24.83 2.00
CA PRO A 420 5.77 24.18 1.64
C PRO A 420 6.97 25.11 1.88
N SER A 421 8.00 24.60 2.54
CA SER A 421 9.24 25.34 2.79
C SER A 421 10.04 25.55 1.50
N ASN A 422 10.01 24.59 0.58
CA ASN A 422 10.60 24.67 -0.75
C ASN A 422 9.74 23.93 -1.79
N PRO A 423 8.98 24.64 -2.64
CA PRO A 423 8.11 24.02 -3.66
C PRO A 423 8.83 23.15 -4.70
N LEU A 424 10.16 23.29 -4.84
CA LEU A 424 10.97 22.50 -5.76
C LEU A 424 11.37 21.14 -5.17
N GLN A 425 11.23 20.96 -3.86
CA GLN A 425 11.50 19.69 -3.18
C GLN A 425 10.19 19.02 -2.81
N LYS A 426 9.96 17.82 -3.33
CA LYS A 426 8.72 17.08 -3.15
C LYS A 426 8.98 15.75 -2.44
N PRO A 427 9.50 15.76 -1.19
CA PRO A 427 9.64 14.54 -0.42
C PRO A 427 8.25 13.96 -0.08
N GLY A 428 8.22 12.70 0.31
CA GLY A 428 6.99 12.07 0.79
C GLY A 428 7.12 10.57 0.88
N GLN A 429 5.98 9.90 1.01
CA GLN A 429 5.91 8.46 1.16
C GLN A 429 4.72 7.91 0.40
N TRP A 430 4.89 6.74 -0.19
CA TRP A 430 3.80 5.91 -0.67
C TRP A 430 3.42 4.89 0.39
N PHE A 431 2.27 5.12 1.01
CA PHE A 431 1.64 4.22 1.96
C PHE A 431 0.98 3.06 1.21
N LEU A 432 1.41 1.83 1.48
CA LEU A 432 0.95 0.62 0.79
C LEU A 432 0.22 -0.36 1.71
N ASN A 433 0.72 -0.56 2.94
CA ASN A 433 0.02 -1.37 3.93
C ASN A 433 0.48 -1.08 5.37
N ARG A 434 -0.43 -1.20 6.32
CA ARG A 434 -0.19 -1.00 7.76
C ARG A 434 -1.06 -1.91 8.61
N VAL A 435 -0.70 -2.03 9.88
CA VAL A 435 -1.34 -2.94 10.85
C VAL A 435 -2.85 -2.75 10.94
N SER A 436 -3.37 -1.52 10.85
CA SER A 436 -4.82 -1.31 10.97
C SER A 436 -5.60 -1.94 9.80
N ASN A 437 -5.00 -2.04 8.61
CA ASN A 437 -5.58 -2.81 7.50
C ASN A 437 -5.59 -4.31 7.80
N VAL A 438 -4.49 -4.83 8.38
CA VAL A 438 -4.41 -6.22 8.85
C VAL A 438 -5.50 -6.53 9.90
N HIS A 439 -5.76 -5.62 10.83
CA HIS A 439 -6.84 -5.79 11.83
C HIS A 439 -8.23 -5.81 11.20
N LEU A 440 -8.50 -4.92 10.24
CA LEU A 440 -9.77 -4.89 9.51
C LEU A 440 -9.98 -6.19 8.72
N HIS A 441 -8.96 -6.64 7.99
CA HIS A 441 -9.01 -7.89 7.23
C HIS A 441 -9.08 -9.14 8.12
N PHE A 442 -8.38 -9.16 9.26
CA PHE A 442 -8.54 -10.23 10.26
C PHE A 442 -9.96 -10.27 10.80
N ALA A 443 -10.53 -9.12 11.19
CA ALA A 443 -11.89 -9.04 11.69
C ALA A 443 -12.91 -9.46 10.62
N GLU A 444 -12.65 -9.14 9.35
CA GLU A 444 -13.47 -9.58 8.22
C GLU A 444 -13.44 -11.12 8.06
N ALA A 445 -12.26 -11.72 8.09
CA ALA A 445 -12.10 -13.17 8.05
C ALA A 445 -12.75 -13.86 9.27
N ALA A 446 -12.51 -13.35 10.47
CA ALA A 446 -13.11 -13.84 11.72
C ALA A 446 -14.65 -13.76 11.66
N ASN A 447 -15.21 -12.66 11.17
CA ASN A 447 -16.65 -12.51 11.00
C ASN A 447 -17.24 -13.58 10.06
N ARG A 448 -16.53 -13.89 8.97
CA ARG A 448 -16.96 -14.90 8.00
C ARG A 448 -16.77 -16.34 8.48
N ASP A 449 -15.83 -16.59 9.39
CA ASP A 449 -15.67 -17.86 10.10
C ASP A 449 -16.51 -17.97 11.38
N GLY A 450 -17.51 -17.10 11.53
CA GLY A 450 -18.49 -17.18 12.62
C GLY A 450 -18.03 -16.55 13.93
N GLN A 451 -16.80 -16.04 14.02
CA GLN A 451 -16.20 -15.37 15.18
C GLN A 451 -16.64 -13.90 15.29
N ARG A 452 -17.96 -13.69 15.21
CA ARG A 452 -18.61 -12.37 15.07
C ARG A 452 -18.35 -11.46 16.26
N LYS A 453 -18.42 -12.00 17.49
CA LYS A 453 -18.17 -11.21 18.70
C LYS A 453 -16.71 -10.72 18.77
N LEU A 454 -15.76 -11.55 18.35
CA LEU A 454 -14.35 -11.18 18.25
C LEU A 454 -14.13 -10.12 17.15
N ALA A 455 -14.72 -10.30 15.97
CA ALA A 455 -14.66 -9.31 14.89
C ALA A 455 -15.21 -7.94 15.33
N ALA A 456 -16.36 -7.95 16.02
CA ALA A 456 -16.97 -6.76 16.62
C ALA A 456 -16.06 -6.09 17.65
N ALA A 457 -15.36 -6.89 18.47
CA ALA A 457 -14.44 -6.38 19.48
C ALA A 457 -13.27 -5.62 18.83
N LEU A 458 -12.64 -6.21 17.82
CA LEU A 458 -11.49 -5.61 17.11
C LEU A 458 -11.88 -4.37 16.31
N LEU A 459 -13.09 -4.35 15.74
CA LEU A 459 -13.64 -3.15 15.11
C LEU A 459 -13.86 -2.03 16.15
N ASN A 460 -14.47 -2.34 17.29
CA ASN A 460 -15.00 -1.35 18.23
C ASN A 460 -14.03 -0.97 19.35
N GLN A 461 -14.14 -1.61 20.53
CA GLN A 461 -13.50 -1.17 21.78
C GLN A 461 -12.48 -2.16 22.36
N GLY A 462 -12.09 -3.14 21.53
CA GLY A 462 -11.15 -4.18 21.89
C GLY A 462 -11.76 -5.34 22.66
N ILE A 463 -10.95 -6.39 22.80
CA ILE A 463 -11.36 -7.70 23.30
C ILE A 463 -11.69 -7.65 24.79
N SER A 464 -10.84 -7.00 25.59
CA SER A 464 -11.02 -6.91 27.05
C SER A 464 -12.39 -6.32 27.40
N THR A 465 -12.73 -5.17 26.83
CA THR A 465 -14.01 -4.49 27.01
C THR A 465 -15.19 -5.32 26.52
N THR A 466 -15.08 -5.96 25.35
CA THR A 466 -16.21 -6.67 24.72
C THR A 466 -16.54 -8.01 25.38
N PHE A 467 -15.54 -8.65 25.97
CA PHE A 467 -15.66 -9.95 26.65
C PHE A 467 -15.69 -9.81 28.18
N ASP A 468 -15.86 -8.59 28.69
CA ASP A 468 -16.16 -8.33 30.10
C ASP A 468 -17.68 -8.08 30.27
N PRO A 469 -18.39 -8.84 31.11
CA PRO A 469 -19.81 -8.61 31.38
C PRO A 469 -20.09 -7.28 32.11
N THR A 470 -19.10 -6.67 32.77
CA THR A 470 -19.24 -5.39 33.49
C THR A 470 -17.98 -4.53 33.33
N PRO A 471 -17.70 -4.03 32.12
CA PRO A 471 -16.45 -3.32 31.81
C PRO A 471 -16.19 -2.14 32.75
N GLY A 472 -14.93 -1.99 33.17
CA GLY A 472 -14.46 -0.89 34.02
C GLY A 472 -14.48 -1.17 35.53
N VAL A 473 -15.10 -2.27 35.98
CA VAL A 473 -15.02 -2.72 37.38
C VAL A 473 -13.71 -3.46 37.61
N THR A 474 -12.96 -3.03 38.63
CA THR A 474 -11.62 -3.55 38.97
C THR A 474 -11.64 -4.44 40.21
N GLY A 475 -10.51 -5.11 40.51
CA GLY A 475 -10.33 -5.88 41.75
C GLY A 475 -11.05 -7.24 41.82
N ARG A 476 -11.62 -7.71 40.71
CA ARG A 476 -12.27 -9.02 40.59
C ARG A 476 -11.44 -10.04 39.83
N ASP A 477 -11.84 -11.29 39.96
CA ASP A 477 -11.30 -12.39 39.16
C ASP A 477 -11.74 -12.26 37.69
N VAL A 478 -10.76 -12.19 36.80
CA VAL A 478 -10.96 -12.10 35.34
C VAL A 478 -10.56 -13.39 34.61
N THR A 479 -10.35 -14.49 35.34
CA THR A 479 -9.87 -15.78 34.79
C THR A 479 -10.68 -16.25 33.58
N ASN A 480 -12.02 -16.10 33.63
CA ASN A 480 -12.97 -16.61 32.64
C ASN A 480 -13.60 -15.53 31.74
N ILE A 481 -13.15 -14.27 31.84
CA ILE A 481 -13.67 -13.14 31.05
C ILE A 481 -12.53 -12.41 30.35
N MET A 482 -12.83 -11.40 29.52
CA MET A 482 -11.83 -10.61 28.77
C MET A 482 -10.94 -11.43 27.83
N ASN A 483 -11.38 -12.59 27.37
CA ASN A 483 -10.57 -13.45 26.49
C ASN A 483 -11.44 -14.31 25.56
N THR A 484 -10.80 -14.91 24.58
CA THR A 484 -11.39 -15.90 23.66
C THR A 484 -10.59 -17.21 23.68
N LEU A 485 -9.98 -17.57 24.81
CA LEU A 485 -9.04 -18.70 24.89
C LEU A 485 -9.67 -20.07 24.66
N SER A 486 -11.00 -20.17 24.69
CA SER A 486 -11.74 -21.39 24.32
C SER A 486 -11.82 -21.62 22.81
N GLU A 487 -11.58 -20.59 22.00
CA GLU A 487 -11.60 -20.70 20.54
C GLU A 487 -10.31 -21.38 20.04
N PRO A 488 -10.34 -22.08 18.89
CA PRO A 488 -9.12 -22.57 18.27
C PRO A 488 -8.30 -21.42 17.68
N TYR A 489 -6.99 -21.64 17.54
CA TYR A 489 -6.16 -20.77 16.72
C TYR A 489 -6.74 -20.67 15.30
N PRO A 490 -6.81 -19.47 14.67
CA PRO A 490 -6.17 -18.21 15.05
C PRO A 490 -7.04 -17.25 15.91
N TYR A 491 -8.12 -17.72 16.54
CA TYR A 491 -9.12 -16.88 17.22
C TYR A 491 -9.01 -16.86 18.75
N ASN A 492 -7.98 -17.48 19.31
CA ASN A 492 -7.68 -17.47 20.74
C ASN A 492 -6.83 -16.24 21.13
N PHE A 493 -7.45 -15.30 21.85
CA PHE A 493 -6.82 -14.06 22.30
C PHE A 493 -6.93 -13.94 23.82
N ASP A 494 -5.82 -13.64 24.48
CA ASP A 494 -5.78 -13.31 25.90
C ASP A 494 -5.76 -11.79 26.12
N ALA A 495 -6.90 -11.19 26.45
CA ALA A 495 -6.99 -9.77 26.78
C ALA A 495 -7.29 -9.51 28.27
N ARG A 496 -7.02 -10.50 29.14
CA ARG A 496 -7.25 -10.38 30.59
C ARG A 496 -6.40 -9.28 31.20
N ASN A 497 -7.05 -8.42 31.97
CA ASN A 497 -6.42 -7.36 32.76
C ASN A 497 -7.00 -7.36 34.17
N GLY A 498 -6.31 -7.98 35.12
CA GLY A 498 -6.80 -8.12 36.49
C GLY A 498 -5.67 -8.18 37.52
N GLU A 499 -6.01 -7.96 38.78
CA GLU A 499 -5.06 -7.98 39.91
C GLU A 499 -5.19 -9.23 40.79
N THR A 500 -6.38 -9.84 40.87
CA THR A 500 -6.67 -10.95 41.78
C THR A 500 -7.46 -12.06 41.08
N PRO A 501 -6.79 -13.08 40.48
CA PRO A 501 -5.34 -13.20 40.33
C PRO A 501 -4.79 -12.23 39.26
N ARG A 502 -3.48 -12.00 39.30
CA ARG A 502 -2.83 -11.02 38.43
C ARG A 502 -2.75 -11.54 36.99
N TYR A 503 -3.41 -10.83 36.07
CA TYR A 503 -3.35 -11.08 34.63
C TYR A 503 -2.88 -9.84 33.88
N ARG A 504 -1.98 -10.06 32.91
CA ARG A 504 -1.60 -9.12 31.84
C ARG A 504 -1.48 -9.90 30.54
N GLY A 505 -2.63 -10.25 29.97
CA GLY A 505 -2.69 -10.95 28.69
C GLY A 505 -2.05 -10.10 27.57
N ASP A 506 -1.62 -10.75 26.49
CA ASP A 506 -0.95 -10.08 25.37
C ASP A 506 -1.79 -8.97 24.72
N TRP A 507 -3.12 -9.08 24.82
CA TRP A 507 -4.09 -8.16 24.25
C TRP A 507 -4.77 -7.26 25.28
N HIS A 508 -4.28 -7.22 26.53
CA HIS A 508 -4.92 -6.43 27.59
C HIS A 508 -4.97 -4.92 27.29
N ARG A 509 -4.16 -4.43 26.34
CA ARG A 509 -4.16 -3.03 25.88
C ARG A 509 -4.93 -2.76 24.61
N ASN A 510 -5.46 -3.79 23.95
CA ASN A 510 -6.17 -3.63 22.68
C ASN A 510 -7.43 -2.78 22.88
N ALA A 511 -7.58 -1.74 22.05
CA ALA A 511 -8.74 -0.85 22.08
C ALA A 511 -9.64 -0.98 20.85
N GLY A 512 -9.26 -1.82 19.89
CA GLY A 512 -9.90 -1.85 18.57
C GLY A 512 -9.68 -0.58 17.76
N ILE A 513 -10.12 -0.59 16.50
CA ILE A 513 -9.90 0.51 15.55
C ILE A 513 -10.67 1.76 15.99
N ARG A 514 -11.97 1.65 16.28
CA ARG A 514 -12.80 2.80 16.67
C ARG A 514 -12.46 3.33 18.05
N GLY A 515 -12.06 2.47 18.99
CA GLY A 515 -11.59 2.88 20.31
C GLY A 515 -10.32 3.72 20.24
N CYS A 516 -9.36 3.34 19.40
CA CYS A 516 -8.17 4.15 19.11
C CYS A 516 -8.52 5.47 18.39
N ALA A 517 -9.59 5.48 17.58
CA ALA A 517 -10.10 6.71 16.96
C ALA A 517 -10.98 7.58 17.89
N ARG A 518 -11.25 7.13 19.12
CA ARG A 518 -12.22 7.73 20.08
C ARG A 518 -13.63 7.89 19.53
N VAL A 519 -14.03 7.08 18.56
CA VAL A 519 -15.38 7.13 17.96
C VAL A 519 -16.29 6.14 18.68
N ILE A 520 -17.57 6.50 18.85
CA ILE A 520 -18.59 5.62 19.43
C ILE A 520 -18.63 4.27 18.67
N PRO A 521 -18.80 3.14 19.36
CA PRO A 521 -18.92 1.83 18.74
C PRO A 521 -19.98 1.79 17.64
N ALA A 522 -19.66 1.13 16.53
CA ALA A 522 -20.65 0.82 15.52
C ALA A 522 -21.64 -0.21 16.07
N ALA A 523 -22.93 0.11 16.00
CA ALA A 523 -23.99 -0.79 16.42
C ALA A 523 -24.07 -2.01 15.49
N ILE A 524 -24.38 -3.18 16.07
CA ILE A 524 -24.65 -4.41 15.33
C ILE A 524 -26.15 -4.59 15.31
N VAL A 525 -26.77 -4.42 14.15
CA VAL A 525 -28.22 -4.40 13.97
C VAL A 525 -28.61 -5.39 12.87
N GLY A 526 -29.63 -6.20 13.13
CA GLY A 526 -30.10 -7.21 12.17
C GLY A 526 -29.14 -8.41 12.07
N ASP A 527 -28.90 -8.89 10.86
CA ASP A 527 -27.94 -9.97 10.62
C ASP A 527 -26.53 -9.53 11.02
N SER A 528 -25.98 -10.18 12.05
CA SER A 528 -24.70 -9.80 12.62
C SER A 528 -23.54 -9.96 11.64
N THR A 529 -23.54 -10.96 10.77
CA THR A 529 -22.47 -11.15 9.77
C THR A 529 -22.47 -9.98 8.77
N LEU A 530 -23.63 -9.66 8.20
CA LEU A 530 -23.76 -8.58 7.22
C LEU A 530 -23.55 -7.21 7.86
N SER A 531 -24.07 -7.00 9.09
CA SER A 531 -23.91 -5.76 9.84
C SER A 531 -22.44 -5.49 10.16
N ILE A 532 -21.71 -6.46 10.73
CA ILE A 532 -20.29 -6.32 11.05
C ILE A 532 -19.46 -6.07 9.78
N GLU A 533 -19.71 -6.81 8.71
CA GLU A 533 -18.94 -6.62 7.47
C GLU A 533 -19.24 -5.28 6.79
N SER A 534 -20.47 -4.78 6.87
CA SER A 534 -20.78 -3.41 6.42
C SER A 534 -20.08 -2.37 7.30
N ASN A 535 -20.03 -2.60 8.62
CA ASN A 535 -19.34 -1.71 9.54
C ASN A 535 -17.82 -1.73 9.31
N LEU A 536 -17.22 -2.89 9.04
CA LEU A 536 -15.79 -3.01 8.67
C LEU A 536 -15.49 -2.27 7.37
N LEU A 537 -16.33 -2.43 6.34
CA LEU A 537 -16.19 -1.70 5.08
C LEU A 537 -16.32 -0.17 5.28
N ASN A 538 -17.20 0.28 6.16
CA ASN A 538 -17.35 1.69 6.51
C ASN A 538 -16.16 2.20 7.35
N GLU A 539 -15.65 1.39 8.27
CA GLU A 539 -14.50 1.74 9.09
C GLU A 539 -13.22 1.84 8.25
N GLY A 540 -13.01 0.92 7.30
CA GLY A 540 -11.93 1.01 6.33
C GLY A 540 -11.97 2.32 5.53
N ALA A 541 -13.16 2.82 5.23
CA ALA A 541 -13.33 4.12 4.56
C ALA A 541 -12.86 5.31 5.40
N LEU A 542 -12.95 5.23 6.73
CA LEU A 542 -12.53 6.29 7.66
C LEU A 542 -11.05 6.17 8.03
N GLU A 543 -10.59 4.94 8.27
CA GLU A 543 -9.25 4.62 8.74
C GLU A 543 -8.23 4.67 7.60
N LEU A 544 -8.53 3.99 6.48
CA LEU A 544 -7.60 3.77 5.36
C LEU A 544 -7.83 4.72 4.18
N ALA A 545 -8.60 5.79 4.37
CA ALA A 545 -8.91 6.74 3.32
C ALA A 545 -7.66 7.18 2.56
N TYR A 546 -7.73 7.08 1.23
CA TYR A 546 -6.67 7.45 0.29
C TYR A 546 -5.43 6.57 0.33
N GLU A 547 -5.43 5.40 0.98
CA GLU A 547 -4.24 4.52 1.04
C GLU A 547 -4.20 3.46 -0.08
N GLY A 548 -5.19 3.44 -0.98
CA GLY A 548 -5.24 2.53 -2.12
C GLY A 548 -6.00 1.24 -1.86
N HIS A 549 -6.86 1.21 -0.84
CA HIS A 549 -7.63 0.00 -0.48
C HIS A 549 -9.09 0.08 -0.94
N ARG A 550 -9.64 1.29 -1.07
CA ARG A 550 -11.10 1.49 -1.09
C ARG A 550 -11.82 0.78 -2.23
N TRP A 551 -11.32 0.88 -3.46
CA TRP A 551 -11.92 0.20 -4.61
C TRP A 551 -11.89 -1.33 -4.44
N SER A 552 -10.74 -1.86 -4.01
CA SER A 552 -10.54 -3.29 -3.85
C SER A 552 -11.48 -3.89 -2.80
N ASP A 553 -11.69 -3.20 -1.68
CA ASP A 553 -12.66 -3.59 -0.64
C ASP A 553 -14.09 -3.61 -1.17
N LEU A 554 -14.52 -2.53 -1.83
CA LEU A 554 -15.86 -2.44 -2.40
C LEU A 554 -16.13 -3.56 -3.40
N VAL A 555 -15.17 -3.85 -4.29
CA VAL A 555 -15.27 -4.95 -5.25
C VAL A 555 -15.33 -6.29 -4.53
N ARG A 556 -14.40 -6.58 -3.61
CA ARG A 556 -14.34 -7.87 -2.90
C ARG A 556 -15.64 -8.18 -2.17
N ILE A 557 -16.17 -7.21 -1.43
CA ILE A 557 -17.42 -7.37 -0.68
C ILE A 557 -18.62 -7.52 -1.62
N SER A 558 -18.68 -6.76 -2.71
CA SER A 558 -19.75 -6.86 -3.70
C SER A 558 -19.76 -8.24 -4.38
N ILE A 559 -18.59 -8.79 -4.73
CA ILE A 559 -18.46 -10.15 -5.26
C ILE A 559 -18.94 -11.18 -4.23
N ARG A 560 -18.42 -11.11 -3.00
CA ARG A 560 -18.70 -12.09 -1.94
C ARG A 560 -20.19 -12.14 -1.57
N ARG A 561 -20.83 -10.98 -1.48
CA ARG A 561 -22.26 -10.88 -1.17
C ARG A 561 -23.14 -11.14 -2.39
N ASN A 562 -22.55 -11.25 -3.57
CA ASN A 562 -23.28 -11.21 -4.85
C ASN A 562 -24.24 -10.00 -4.89
N ASP A 563 -23.76 -8.85 -4.40
CA ASP A 563 -24.54 -7.62 -4.28
C ASP A 563 -23.80 -6.46 -4.98
N PRO A 564 -24.11 -6.20 -6.25
CA PRO A 564 -23.49 -5.12 -7.01
C PRO A 564 -23.90 -3.73 -6.51
N ALA A 565 -24.97 -3.62 -5.72
CA ALA A 565 -25.46 -2.33 -5.23
C ALA A 565 -24.49 -1.70 -4.23
N ILE A 566 -23.64 -2.48 -3.55
CA ILE A 566 -22.63 -1.95 -2.62
C ILE A 566 -21.65 -1.03 -3.35
N LEU A 567 -21.01 -1.53 -4.41
CA LEU A 567 -20.11 -0.75 -5.24
C LEU A 567 -20.85 0.39 -5.98
N ALA A 568 -21.98 0.06 -6.61
CA ALA A 568 -22.73 1.02 -7.42
C ALA A 568 -23.26 2.20 -6.59
N ASN A 569 -23.77 1.95 -5.38
CA ASN A 569 -24.27 3.00 -4.50
C ASN A 569 -23.13 3.85 -3.91
N ALA A 570 -21.97 3.26 -3.61
CA ALA A 570 -20.81 4.02 -3.13
C ALA A 570 -20.39 5.07 -4.17
N VAL A 571 -20.22 4.66 -5.43
CA VAL A 571 -19.89 5.57 -6.54
C VAL A 571 -21.01 6.58 -6.79
N PHE A 572 -22.27 6.14 -6.78
CA PHE A 572 -23.43 7.02 -6.94
C PHE A 572 -23.46 8.13 -5.89
N ASN A 573 -23.29 7.79 -4.61
CA ASN A 573 -23.38 8.74 -3.50
C ASN A 573 -22.33 9.84 -3.63
N LYS A 574 -21.08 9.46 -3.93
CA LYS A 574 -20.01 10.41 -4.27
C LYS A 574 -20.42 11.35 -5.40
N LEU A 575 -20.73 10.78 -6.57
CA LEU A 575 -20.99 11.56 -7.77
C LEU A 575 -22.20 12.47 -7.60
N SER A 576 -23.26 11.97 -6.96
CA SER A 576 -24.49 12.73 -6.69
C SER A 576 -24.24 13.89 -5.73
N LYS A 577 -23.52 13.67 -4.62
CA LYS A 577 -23.23 14.72 -3.64
C LYS A 577 -22.26 15.77 -4.17
N ASP A 578 -21.36 15.38 -5.06
CA ASP A 578 -20.48 16.30 -5.78
C ASP A 578 -21.16 16.97 -7.00
N GLY A 579 -22.47 16.80 -7.18
CA GLY A 579 -23.24 17.48 -8.23
C GLY A 579 -23.00 16.98 -9.66
N ASN A 580 -22.48 15.77 -9.83
CA ASN A 580 -22.19 15.20 -11.14
C ASN A 580 -23.49 14.68 -11.82
N PRO A 581 -23.88 15.20 -13.00
CA PRO A 581 -25.11 14.78 -13.68
C PRO A 581 -25.08 13.32 -14.17
N GLY A 582 -23.89 12.73 -14.32
CA GLY A 582 -23.69 11.34 -14.71
C GLY A 582 -23.87 10.32 -13.59
N ALA A 583 -24.18 10.74 -12.35
CA ALA A 583 -24.25 9.85 -11.19
C ALA A 583 -25.20 8.65 -11.40
N ALA A 584 -26.41 8.90 -11.89
CA ALA A 584 -27.40 7.85 -12.16
C ALA A 584 -26.96 6.88 -13.26
N ALA A 585 -26.31 7.38 -14.32
CA ALA A 585 -25.78 6.56 -15.40
C ALA A 585 -24.64 5.65 -14.91
N ALA A 586 -23.71 6.20 -14.13
CA ALA A 586 -22.62 5.44 -13.51
C ALA A 586 -23.18 4.34 -12.59
N ARG A 587 -24.19 4.65 -11.78
CA ARG A 587 -24.88 3.67 -10.93
C ARG A 587 -25.46 2.52 -11.75
N THR A 588 -26.27 2.83 -12.76
CA THR A 588 -26.90 1.81 -13.62
C THR A 588 -25.85 0.92 -14.28
N LYS A 589 -24.76 1.52 -14.78
CA LYS A 589 -23.65 0.77 -15.37
C LYS A 589 -22.99 -0.19 -14.37
N LEU A 590 -22.73 0.28 -13.15
CA LEU A 590 -22.06 -0.51 -12.10
C LEU A 590 -22.95 -1.56 -11.43
N LEU A 591 -24.26 -1.60 -11.71
CA LEU A 591 -25.10 -2.72 -11.28
C LEU A 591 -24.80 -4.02 -12.07
N ASP A 592 -24.16 -3.92 -13.23
CA ASP A 592 -23.63 -5.06 -13.98
C ASP A 592 -22.12 -5.20 -13.75
N ARG A 593 -21.72 -6.35 -13.18
CA ARG A 593 -20.32 -6.69 -12.88
C ARG A 593 -19.40 -6.62 -14.08
N LYS A 594 -19.89 -6.83 -15.30
CA LYS A 594 -19.07 -6.72 -16.53
C LYS A 594 -18.45 -5.33 -16.70
N ASN A 595 -19.10 -4.31 -16.13
CA ASN A 595 -18.64 -2.92 -16.21
C ASN A 595 -17.70 -2.50 -15.08
N TRP A 596 -17.33 -3.43 -14.17
CA TRP A 596 -16.38 -3.13 -13.08
C TRP A 596 -14.93 -3.15 -13.54
N TYR A 597 -14.67 -3.74 -14.69
CA TYR A 597 -13.34 -3.91 -15.24
C TYR A 597 -13.03 -2.84 -16.28
N LEU A 598 -11.76 -2.43 -16.33
CA LEU A 598 -11.26 -1.45 -17.28
C LEU A 598 -11.07 -2.11 -18.66
N PRO A 599 -11.14 -1.31 -19.75
CA PRO A 599 -10.72 -1.77 -21.07
C PRO A 599 -9.28 -2.33 -21.01
N PHE A 600 -9.07 -3.53 -21.56
CA PHE A 600 -7.74 -4.13 -21.67
C PHE A 600 -7.24 -3.95 -23.11
N LYS A 601 -6.14 -3.23 -23.28
CA LYS A 601 -5.52 -2.96 -24.58
C LYS A 601 -4.06 -3.35 -24.57
#